data_AF-A0A957T1U8-F1
#
_entry.id   AF-A0A957T1U8-F1
#
_cell.length_a   1.000
_cell.length_b   1.000
_cell.length_c   1.000
_cell.angle_alpha   90.00
_cell.angle_beta   90.00
_cell.angle_gamma   90.00
#
_symmetry.space_group_name_H-M   'P 1'
#
loop_
_entity.id
_entity.type
_entity.pdbx_description
1 polymer ?
#
loop_
_entity_poly.entity_id
_entity_poly.type
_entity_poly.pdbx_seq_one_letter_code
_entity_poly.pdbx_strand_id
1 'polypeptide(L)'
;MDRRTFLHALGVGSLGASTGWADGPAQSTDQQIYLPAVMGSGAGSMSLLVAAADAPDAIREQAHYQCDGVDDHVTINQAVDDLGATGGQVQLSEGTFVCAGGVRLRRRVRLAGKGRATVLRAAGTWAAHDGSSPGALIEPFDVGIDKTSVVSLALDGNRYGGADVQGVYYNITTNANFDEGPDAGHTFDDLYIFQTRQHGFHITGSRMRASKISRIRVYNVGEEGVTVAHGFLIDCPDGFVSECESGSSSGSGFYVDGTNNHFVNCKSWYSDLSGWQIRKPRGQYAACEAQDNQEHGFYITTGPVSLVGCHADSNSWHGDTPAADFDGFHIPWGNRIQLIGCSAYDKNEGQRGNWQRYGFFVGSSATSCQIIGSAADNAVDAVGGSGATSAANLVMVTANT
;
A
#
# COMPACT_ATOMS: atom_id res chain seq x y z
N MET A 1 -15.60 13.31 -12.35
CA MET A 1 -14.61 14.08 -13.15
C MET A 1 -13.48 13.12 -13.49
N ASP A 2 -13.08 12.96 -14.75
CA ASP A 2 -11.97 12.03 -15.11
C ASP A 2 -10.72 12.36 -14.28
N ARG A 3 -10.17 11.39 -13.50
CA ARG A 3 -8.97 11.56 -12.67
C ARG A 3 -7.79 12.14 -13.43
N ARG A 4 -7.69 11.93 -14.76
CA ARG A 4 -6.68 12.59 -15.60
C ARG A 4 -6.79 14.11 -15.55
N THR A 5 -8.01 14.64 -15.48
CA THR A 5 -8.31 16.08 -15.45
C THR A 5 -8.02 16.68 -14.07
N PHE A 6 -8.29 15.93 -12.99
CA PHE A 6 -7.97 16.32 -11.61
C PHE A 6 -6.45 16.37 -11.34
N LEU A 7 -5.68 15.43 -11.88
CA LEU A 7 -4.21 15.41 -11.77
C LEU A 7 -3.52 16.57 -12.51
N HIS A 8 -4.12 17.05 -13.60
CA HIS A 8 -3.67 18.26 -14.28
C HIS A 8 -3.96 19.54 -13.47
N ALA A 9 -5.09 19.58 -12.76
CA ALA A 9 -5.46 20.72 -11.91
C ALA A 9 -4.57 20.85 -10.64
N LEU A 10 -3.99 19.74 -10.17
CA LEU A 10 -3.03 19.71 -9.05
C LEU A 10 -1.55 19.90 -9.48
N GLY A 11 -1.27 20.18 -10.75
CA GLY A 11 0.09 20.48 -11.23
C GLY A 11 1.05 19.28 -11.29
N VAL A 12 0.55 18.04 -11.26
CA VAL A 12 1.37 16.81 -11.34
C VAL A 12 1.25 16.12 -12.71
N GLY A 13 0.51 16.71 -13.64
CA GLY A 13 0.32 16.22 -15.00
C GLY A 13 1.30 16.85 -16.00
N SER A 14 2.47 16.24 -16.21
CA SER A 14 3.09 16.02 -17.53
C SER A 14 4.60 15.75 -17.43
N LEU A 15 4.99 14.51 -17.68
CA LEU A 15 6.22 14.23 -18.43
C LEU A 15 5.79 13.39 -19.63
N GLY A 16 5.29 14.11 -20.64
CA GLY A 16 4.95 13.56 -21.95
C GLY A 16 6.21 13.33 -22.76
N ALA A 17 6.20 12.22 -23.48
CA ALA A 17 7.16 11.83 -24.49
C ALA A 17 7.39 12.92 -25.56
N SER A 18 8.62 13.00 -26.06
CA SER A 18 8.89 13.50 -27.40
C SER A 18 9.83 12.54 -28.12
N THR A 19 9.32 11.95 -29.20
CA THR A 19 10.07 11.27 -30.25
C THR A 19 10.83 12.29 -31.11
N GLY A 20 11.99 11.89 -31.62
CA GLY A 20 12.72 12.65 -32.63
C GLY A 20 13.90 11.84 -33.17
N TRP A 21 13.64 11.04 -34.22
CA TRP A 21 14.68 10.40 -35.04
C TRP A 21 15.25 11.41 -36.03
N ALA A 22 16.58 11.39 -36.23
CA ALA A 22 17.24 11.80 -37.47
C ALA A 22 18.58 11.05 -37.62
N ASP A 23 18.75 10.39 -38.77
CA ASP A 23 19.89 9.54 -39.16
C ASP A 23 21.13 10.30 -39.65
N GLY A 24 22.31 9.75 -39.29
CA GLY A 24 23.46 9.46 -40.18
C GLY A 24 24.62 10.47 -40.31
N PRO A 25 25.82 10.08 -40.80
CA PRO A 25 26.39 8.73 -40.99
C PRO A 25 27.90 8.54 -40.58
N ALA A 26 28.33 7.27 -40.64
CA ALA A 26 29.68 6.71 -40.91
C ALA A 26 30.81 6.87 -39.85
N GLN A 27 31.21 5.79 -39.16
CA GLN A 27 32.24 4.76 -39.51
C GLN A 27 33.58 5.00 -38.78
N SER A 28 33.97 4.07 -37.90
CA SER A 28 35.13 3.19 -38.12
C SER A 28 35.31 2.19 -36.97
N THR A 29 35.31 0.90 -37.33
CA THR A 29 36.11 -0.22 -36.81
C THR A 29 36.85 -0.04 -35.48
N ASP A 30 36.56 -0.87 -34.47
CA ASP A 30 37.51 -1.93 -34.10
C ASP A 30 36.92 -3.02 -33.20
N GLN A 31 37.63 -4.13 -33.19
CA GLN A 31 37.34 -5.50 -32.80
C GLN A 31 36.57 -5.80 -31.49
N GLN A 32 35.69 -6.80 -31.61
CA GLN A 32 35.24 -7.68 -30.53
C GLN A 32 36.42 -8.23 -29.71
N ILE A 33 36.36 -8.05 -28.39
CA ILE A 33 37.00 -8.97 -27.45
C ILE A 33 35.88 -9.66 -26.66
N TYR A 34 35.59 -10.90 -27.03
CA TYR A 34 34.93 -11.83 -26.14
C TYR A 34 35.88 -12.16 -24.99
N LEU A 35 35.62 -11.66 -23.79
CA LEU A 35 36.22 -12.21 -22.57
C LEU A 35 35.26 -13.25 -21.98
N PRO A 36 35.72 -14.49 -21.73
CA PRO A 36 34.89 -15.54 -21.15
C PRO A 36 34.54 -15.21 -19.69
N ALA A 37 33.37 -15.68 -19.27
CA ALA A 37 32.87 -15.62 -17.91
C ALA A 37 33.95 -15.96 -16.88
N VAL A 38 34.23 -15.04 -15.97
CA VAL A 38 34.89 -15.38 -14.71
C VAL A 38 33.82 -15.96 -13.80
N MET A 39 33.71 -17.29 -13.80
CA MET A 39 33.19 -18.04 -12.66
C MET A 39 34.10 -17.76 -11.46
N GLY A 40 33.77 -16.71 -10.71
CA GLY A 40 34.23 -16.52 -9.35
C GLY A 40 33.29 -17.27 -8.42
N SER A 41 33.67 -18.49 -8.03
CA SER A 41 33.11 -19.18 -6.87
C SER A 41 33.48 -18.38 -5.61
N GLY A 42 32.71 -17.34 -5.33
CA GLY A 42 32.80 -16.55 -4.11
C GLY A 42 31.83 -17.11 -3.08
N ALA A 43 32.38 -17.70 -2.02
CA ALA A 43 31.63 -17.90 -0.79
C ALA A 43 31.05 -16.54 -0.33
N GLY A 44 29.72 -16.41 -0.36
CA GLY A 44 28.92 -15.45 0.41
C GLY A 44 29.36 -13.99 0.34
N SER A 45 29.12 -13.30 -0.78
CA SER A 45 28.91 -11.85 -0.66
C SER A 45 27.59 -11.64 0.08
N MET A 46 27.63 -11.00 1.25
CA MET A 46 26.42 -10.65 1.99
C MET A 46 25.53 -9.65 1.24
N SER A 47 26.05 -9.02 0.18
CA SER A 47 25.27 -8.15 -0.70
C SER A 47 25.64 -8.28 -2.19
N LEU A 48 24.64 -8.52 -3.03
CA LEU A 48 24.76 -8.53 -4.49
C LEU A 48 24.15 -7.25 -5.07
N LEU A 49 24.91 -6.56 -5.92
CA LEU A 49 24.48 -5.34 -6.61
C LEU A 49 23.90 -5.70 -7.99
N VAL A 50 22.66 -5.28 -8.24
CA VAL A 50 21.98 -5.38 -9.54
C VAL A 50 21.78 -3.96 -10.07
N ALA A 51 22.37 -3.66 -11.24
CA ALA A 51 22.25 -2.35 -11.87
C ALA A 51 21.14 -2.34 -12.93
N ALA A 52 20.32 -1.31 -12.92
CA ALA A 52 19.32 -1.03 -13.96
C ALA A 52 20.00 -0.78 -15.32
N ALA A 53 19.24 -0.90 -16.40
CA ALA A 53 19.70 -0.61 -17.76
C ALA A 53 20.15 0.85 -17.93
N ASP A 54 19.44 1.77 -17.28
CA ASP A 54 19.63 3.21 -17.29
C ASP A 54 20.44 3.74 -16.08
N ALA A 55 21.07 2.85 -15.31
CA ALA A 55 21.98 3.25 -14.23
C ALA A 55 23.29 3.86 -14.79
N PRO A 56 23.98 4.74 -14.04
CA PRO A 56 25.27 5.29 -14.47
C PRO A 56 26.30 4.20 -14.80
N ASP A 57 27.13 4.42 -15.83
CA ASP A 57 28.13 3.44 -16.29
C ASP A 57 29.04 2.96 -15.16
N ALA A 58 29.51 3.87 -14.30
CA ALA A 58 30.36 3.52 -13.16
C ALA A 58 29.69 2.57 -12.16
N ILE A 59 28.35 2.61 -12.04
CA ILE A 59 27.57 1.67 -11.21
C ILE A 59 27.41 0.35 -11.95
N ARG A 60 27.09 0.38 -13.24
CA ARG A 60 26.94 -0.83 -14.07
C ARG A 60 28.24 -1.65 -14.10
N GLU A 61 29.39 -0.99 -14.27
CA GLU A 61 30.72 -1.62 -14.26
C GLU A 61 31.06 -2.33 -12.94
N GLN A 62 30.52 -1.86 -11.81
CA GLN A 62 30.73 -2.45 -10.49
C GLN A 62 29.65 -3.48 -10.10
N ALA A 63 28.57 -3.57 -10.88
CA ALA A 63 27.44 -4.43 -10.55
C ALA A 63 27.80 -5.90 -10.76
N HIS A 64 27.29 -6.76 -9.88
CA HIS A 64 27.39 -8.21 -10.04
C HIS A 64 26.45 -8.68 -11.15
N TYR A 65 25.34 -7.96 -11.32
CA TYR A 65 24.29 -8.20 -12.30
C TYR A 65 23.94 -6.91 -13.02
N GLN A 66 23.82 -6.96 -14.35
CA GLN A 66 23.40 -5.83 -15.16
C GLN A 66 22.12 -6.18 -15.90
N CYS A 67 21.09 -5.38 -15.68
CA CYS A 67 19.85 -5.42 -16.42
C CYS A 67 20.03 -4.80 -17.82
N ASP A 68 19.23 -5.28 -18.77
CA ASP A 68 19.16 -4.78 -20.15
C ASP A 68 17.89 -3.95 -20.42
N GLY A 69 16.96 -3.89 -19.45
CA GLY A 69 15.73 -3.09 -19.53
C GLY A 69 14.55 -3.88 -20.07
N VAL A 70 14.67 -5.21 -20.17
CA VAL A 70 13.62 -6.13 -20.59
C VAL A 70 13.59 -7.29 -19.60
N ASP A 71 12.41 -7.56 -19.04
CA ASP A 71 12.21 -8.68 -18.13
C ASP A 71 13.21 -8.74 -16.97
N ASP A 72 13.58 -7.58 -16.42
CA ASP A 72 14.62 -7.41 -15.41
C ASP A 72 14.37 -8.21 -14.12
N HIS A 73 13.12 -8.57 -13.84
CA HIS A 73 12.77 -9.53 -12.78
C HIS A 73 13.55 -10.85 -12.90
N VAL A 74 13.92 -11.33 -14.09
CA VAL A 74 14.74 -12.54 -14.29
C VAL A 74 16.13 -12.34 -13.69
N THR A 75 16.78 -11.22 -14.03
CA THR A 75 18.12 -10.87 -13.53
C THR A 75 18.10 -10.65 -12.02
N ILE A 76 17.09 -9.95 -11.50
CA ILE A 76 16.94 -9.74 -10.05
C ILE A 76 16.69 -11.08 -9.34
N ASN A 77 15.83 -11.94 -9.87
CA ASN A 77 15.54 -13.24 -9.26
C ASN A 77 16.77 -14.17 -9.28
N GLN A 78 17.62 -14.10 -10.32
CA GLN A 78 18.89 -14.81 -10.31
C GLN A 78 19.81 -14.31 -9.19
N ALA A 79 19.90 -12.99 -8.97
CA ALA A 79 20.66 -12.45 -7.84
C ALA A 79 20.08 -12.87 -6.48
N VAL A 80 18.76 -12.98 -6.36
CA VAL A 80 18.11 -13.52 -5.16
C VAL A 80 18.48 -14.99 -4.93
N ASP A 81 18.46 -15.81 -5.99
CA ASP A 81 18.79 -17.23 -5.93
C ASP A 81 20.26 -17.47 -5.52
N ASP A 82 21.17 -16.63 -6.01
CA ASP A 82 22.60 -16.70 -5.73
C ASP A 82 22.99 -16.41 -4.28
N LEU A 83 22.12 -15.76 -3.49
CA LEU A 83 22.32 -15.63 -2.04
C LEU A 83 22.20 -16.97 -1.30
N GLY A 84 21.53 -17.97 -1.92
CA GLY A 84 21.31 -19.28 -1.34
C GLY A 84 20.49 -19.28 -0.05
N ALA A 85 20.55 -20.39 0.69
CA ALA A 85 19.72 -20.60 1.89
C ALA A 85 20.08 -19.70 3.09
N THR A 86 21.27 -19.11 3.09
CA THR A 86 21.71 -18.18 4.14
C THR A 86 20.94 -16.85 4.06
N GLY A 87 20.48 -16.46 2.86
CA GLY A 87 19.93 -15.14 2.59
C GLY A 87 21.05 -14.11 2.47
N GLY A 88 20.69 -12.83 2.67
CA GLY A 88 21.58 -11.70 2.45
C GLY A 88 20.83 -10.54 1.81
N GLN A 89 21.55 -9.68 1.09
CA GLN A 89 20.96 -8.49 0.47
C GLN A 89 21.13 -8.48 -1.05
N VAL A 90 20.04 -8.25 -1.78
CA VAL A 90 20.09 -7.74 -3.15
C VAL A 90 19.93 -6.22 -3.09
N GLN A 91 20.96 -5.50 -3.48
CA GLN A 91 20.94 -4.05 -3.63
C GLN A 91 20.65 -3.71 -5.09
N LEU A 92 19.55 -3.01 -5.33
CA LEU A 92 19.24 -2.41 -6.63
C LEU A 92 19.89 -1.03 -6.72
N SER A 93 20.44 -0.69 -7.88
CA SER A 93 20.87 0.68 -8.18
C SER A 93 19.68 1.62 -8.30
N GLU A 94 19.96 2.93 -8.42
CA GLU A 94 19.06 3.84 -9.10
C GLU A 94 18.79 3.40 -10.55
N GLY A 95 17.66 3.84 -11.10
CA GLY A 95 17.20 3.51 -12.44
C GLY A 95 15.88 2.72 -12.44
N THR A 96 15.44 2.36 -13.64
CA THR A 96 14.18 1.67 -13.90
C THR A 96 14.45 0.21 -14.28
N PHE A 97 13.82 -0.70 -13.54
CA PHE A 97 13.81 -2.13 -13.80
C PHE A 97 12.45 -2.51 -14.41
N VAL A 98 12.44 -2.98 -15.64
CA VAL A 98 11.22 -3.30 -16.41
C VAL A 98 10.85 -4.77 -16.22
N CYS A 99 9.72 -5.04 -15.57
CA CYS A 99 9.35 -6.38 -15.13
C CYS A 99 8.07 -6.88 -15.81
N ALA A 100 8.13 -7.98 -16.58
CA ALA A 100 6.95 -8.73 -17.04
C ALA A 100 6.62 -9.95 -16.15
N GLY A 101 7.21 -10.01 -14.95
CA GLY A 101 6.93 -11.01 -13.91
C GLY A 101 7.33 -10.47 -12.53
N GLY A 102 6.98 -11.21 -11.48
CA GLY A 102 7.27 -10.80 -10.10
C GLY A 102 8.74 -10.94 -9.72
N VAL A 103 9.26 -9.98 -8.95
CA VAL A 103 10.49 -10.14 -8.18
C VAL A 103 10.16 -10.96 -6.94
N ARG A 104 10.69 -12.18 -6.89
CA ARG A 104 10.31 -13.23 -5.94
C ARG A 104 11.38 -13.44 -4.89
N LEU A 105 11.12 -12.98 -3.67
CA LEU A 105 12.09 -13.07 -2.60
C LEU A 105 12.13 -14.44 -1.94
N ARG A 106 13.34 -14.91 -1.64
CA ARG A 106 13.55 -16.07 -0.77
C ARG A 106 13.63 -15.66 0.69
N ARG A 107 13.54 -16.66 1.56
CA ARG A 107 13.71 -16.53 3.01
C ARG A 107 14.97 -15.76 3.37
N ARG A 108 14.89 -14.89 4.39
CA ARG A 108 16.02 -14.06 4.88
C ARG A 108 16.66 -13.15 3.83
N VAL A 109 15.99 -12.89 2.70
CA VAL A 109 16.51 -11.96 1.69
C VAL A 109 15.99 -10.55 1.97
N ARG A 110 16.91 -9.60 1.94
CA ARG A 110 16.64 -8.17 1.90
C ARG A 110 16.78 -7.65 0.48
N LEU A 111 15.72 -7.10 -0.09
CA LEU A 111 15.75 -6.32 -1.33
C LEU A 111 15.79 -4.84 -0.96
N ALA A 112 16.84 -4.13 -1.36
CA ALA A 112 17.04 -2.73 -1.02
C ALA A 112 17.28 -1.89 -2.28
N GLY A 113 16.56 -0.76 -2.42
CA GLY A 113 16.84 0.24 -3.46
C GLY A 113 17.62 1.45 -2.94
N LYS A 114 17.53 2.56 -3.67
CA LYS A 114 18.09 3.89 -3.37
C LYS A 114 16.98 4.93 -3.16
N GLY A 115 15.92 4.53 -2.46
CA GLY A 115 14.70 5.31 -2.30
C GLY A 115 13.90 5.36 -3.61
N ARG A 116 13.22 6.48 -3.87
CA ARG A 116 12.39 6.67 -5.07
C ARG A 116 13.17 6.70 -6.39
N ALA A 117 14.51 6.72 -6.34
CA ALA A 117 15.36 6.64 -7.53
C ALA A 117 15.48 5.22 -8.10
N THR A 118 15.13 4.20 -7.32
CA THR A 118 15.02 2.81 -7.79
C THR A 118 13.55 2.51 -8.08
N VAL A 119 13.21 2.17 -9.33
CA VAL A 119 11.83 1.92 -9.74
C VAL A 119 11.71 0.51 -10.33
N LEU A 120 10.88 -0.34 -9.73
CA LEU A 120 10.39 -1.55 -10.41
C LEU A 120 9.11 -1.18 -11.16
N ARG A 121 9.09 -1.36 -12.48
CA ARG A 121 7.96 -0.99 -13.33
C ARG A 121 7.36 -2.21 -14.02
N ALA A 122 6.05 -2.37 -13.92
CA ALA A 122 5.35 -3.45 -14.57
C ALA A 122 5.28 -3.26 -16.10
N ALA A 123 5.49 -4.33 -16.86
CA ALA A 123 5.43 -4.34 -18.33
C ALA A 123 4.38 -5.33 -18.86
N GLY A 124 3.57 -5.93 -18.00
CA GLY A 124 2.56 -6.91 -18.39
C GLY A 124 1.70 -7.37 -17.22
N THR A 125 1.11 -8.54 -17.38
CA THR A 125 0.27 -9.22 -16.39
C THR A 125 0.74 -10.65 -16.27
N TRP A 126 0.84 -11.14 -15.04
CA TRP A 126 1.28 -12.50 -14.72
C TRP A 126 0.45 -13.08 -13.58
N ALA A 127 0.58 -14.39 -13.35
CA ALA A 127 0.05 -15.04 -12.14
C ALA A 127 1.04 -14.89 -10.98
N ALA A 128 0.51 -14.76 -9.77
CA ALA A 128 1.25 -14.71 -8.51
C ALA A 128 2.00 -16.03 -8.23
N HIS A 129 2.89 -15.99 -7.23
CA HIS A 129 3.65 -17.14 -6.71
C HIS A 129 2.78 -18.34 -6.29
N ASP A 130 1.53 -18.10 -5.91
CA ASP A 130 0.57 -19.12 -5.48
C ASP A 130 -0.44 -19.52 -6.57
N GLY A 131 -0.26 -19.02 -7.79
CA GLY A 131 -1.13 -19.28 -8.95
C GLY A 131 -2.38 -18.41 -9.01
N SER A 132 -2.62 -17.53 -8.03
CA SER A 132 -3.68 -16.50 -8.14
C SER A 132 -3.34 -15.47 -9.21
N SER A 133 -4.34 -14.71 -9.66
CA SER A 133 -4.15 -13.72 -10.73
C SER A 133 -4.96 -12.44 -10.45
N PRO A 134 -4.39 -11.26 -10.74
CA PRO A 134 -3.02 -11.05 -11.20
C PRO A 134 -1.99 -11.06 -10.06
N GLY A 135 -0.73 -11.24 -10.42
CA GLY A 135 0.43 -11.18 -9.53
C GLY A 135 0.81 -9.77 -9.11
N ALA A 136 2.00 -9.63 -8.54
CA ALA A 136 2.56 -8.38 -8.02
C ALA A 136 4.00 -8.16 -8.47
N LEU A 137 4.46 -6.90 -8.44
CA LEU A 137 5.88 -6.57 -8.66
C LEU A 137 6.78 -7.22 -7.61
N ILE A 138 6.33 -7.26 -6.36
CA ILE A 138 7.04 -7.89 -5.24
C ILE A 138 6.20 -9.04 -4.69
N GLU A 139 6.76 -10.25 -4.79
CA GLU A 139 6.13 -11.50 -4.37
C GLU A 139 7.08 -12.30 -3.46
N PRO A 140 6.57 -13.18 -2.59
CA PRO A 140 7.39 -14.23 -2.00
C PRO A 140 7.71 -15.30 -3.06
N PHE A 141 8.79 -16.06 -2.88
CA PHE A 141 9.13 -17.17 -3.77
C PHE A 141 8.08 -18.28 -3.74
N ASP A 142 7.55 -18.57 -2.55
CA ASP A 142 6.49 -19.55 -2.33
C ASP A 142 5.63 -19.16 -1.11
N VAL A 143 4.64 -19.99 -0.77
CA VAL A 143 3.69 -19.74 0.32
C VAL A 143 4.23 -20.02 1.73
N GLY A 144 5.53 -20.30 1.86
CA GLY A 144 6.18 -20.79 3.07
C GLY A 144 7.54 -20.15 3.36
N ILE A 145 7.73 -18.89 2.96
CA ILE A 145 8.91 -18.11 3.30
C ILE A 145 8.72 -17.23 4.54
N ASP A 146 9.81 -16.86 5.21
CA ASP A 146 9.86 -15.97 6.37
C ASP A 146 11.01 -14.95 6.25
N LYS A 147 10.96 -13.92 7.09
CA LYS A 147 12.07 -12.99 7.39
C LYS A 147 12.64 -12.26 6.17
N THR A 148 11.81 -11.99 5.16
CA THR A 148 12.21 -11.11 4.05
C THR A 148 12.10 -9.64 4.45
N SER A 149 12.87 -8.78 3.78
CA SER A 149 12.80 -7.34 3.94
C SER A 149 12.78 -6.65 2.58
N VAL A 150 11.86 -5.71 2.36
CA VAL A 150 11.77 -4.92 1.11
C VAL A 150 11.84 -3.45 1.49
N VAL A 151 12.86 -2.74 1.02
CA VAL A 151 13.15 -1.39 1.54
C VAL A 151 13.61 -0.37 0.50
N SER A 152 13.17 0.87 0.65
CA SER A 152 13.69 2.05 -0.07
C SER A 152 13.64 1.91 -1.59
N LEU A 153 12.47 1.63 -2.15
CA LEU A 153 12.24 1.63 -3.61
C LEU A 153 10.82 2.05 -3.99
N ALA A 154 10.63 2.37 -5.27
CA ALA A 154 9.33 2.64 -5.86
C ALA A 154 8.84 1.46 -6.70
N LEU A 155 7.52 1.22 -6.68
CA LEU A 155 6.81 0.19 -7.44
C LEU A 155 5.78 0.89 -8.34
N ASP A 156 6.06 0.90 -9.65
CA ASP A 156 5.20 1.47 -10.68
C ASP A 156 4.37 0.36 -11.34
N GLY A 157 3.10 0.27 -10.96
CA GLY A 157 2.18 -0.71 -11.52
C GLY A 157 1.81 -0.47 -12.99
N ASN A 158 2.20 0.67 -13.59
CA ASN A 158 2.08 0.99 -15.01
C ASN A 158 0.69 0.68 -15.63
N ARG A 159 -0.40 0.85 -14.87
CA ARG A 159 -1.75 0.53 -15.33
C ARG A 159 -2.15 1.30 -16.60
N TYR A 160 -1.63 2.51 -16.78
CA TYR A 160 -1.91 3.33 -17.96
C TYR A 160 -1.15 2.85 -19.20
N GLY A 161 -0.08 2.07 -19.02
CA GLY A 161 0.59 1.31 -20.07
C GLY A 161 -0.03 -0.07 -20.34
N GLY A 162 -1.14 -0.40 -19.66
CA GLY A 162 -1.88 -1.65 -19.87
C GLY A 162 -1.52 -2.80 -18.94
N ALA A 163 -0.61 -2.61 -17.97
CA ALA A 163 -0.30 -3.63 -16.98
C ALA A 163 -1.46 -3.84 -15.98
N ASP A 164 -1.71 -5.08 -15.62
CA ASP A 164 -2.68 -5.47 -14.58
C ASP A 164 -1.98 -6.27 -13.50
N VAL A 165 -1.58 -5.59 -12.41
CA VAL A 165 -0.82 -6.16 -11.30
C VAL A 165 -1.13 -5.45 -9.98
N GLN A 166 -0.74 -6.09 -8.89
CA GLN A 166 -0.58 -5.50 -7.56
C GLN A 166 0.83 -4.93 -7.37
N GLY A 167 1.04 -4.10 -6.35
CA GLY A 167 2.37 -3.61 -6.00
C GLY A 167 3.16 -4.66 -5.20
N VAL A 168 2.66 -4.96 -4.00
CA VAL A 168 3.14 -6.05 -3.14
C VAL A 168 2.00 -7.06 -2.97
N TYR A 169 2.29 -8.34 -3.17
CA TYR A 169 1.39 -9.44 -2.80
C TYR A 169 2.16 -10.54 -2.09
N TYR A 170 1.86 -10.75 -0.81
CA TYR A 170 2.37 -11.89 -0.06
C TYR A 170 1.22 -12.72 0.50
N ASN A 171 1.18 -14.00 0.14
CA ASN A 171 0.28 -14.99 0.72
C ASN A 171 1.08 -16.12 1.35
N ILE A 172 1.13 -16.16 2.69
CA ILE A 172 1.92 -17.13 3.45
C ILE A 172 0.99 -18.03 4.25
N THR A 173 0.95 -19.32 3.90
CA THR A 173 -0.03 -20.29 4.40
C THR A 173 0.59 -21.47 5.13
N THR A 174 1.91 -21.65 5.02
CA THR A 174 2.64 -22.71 5.72
C THR A 174 3.87 -22.17 6.45
N ASN A 175 4.20 -22.78 7.58
CA ASN A 175 5.40 -22.49 8.37
C ASN A 175 6.39 -23.67 8.31
N ALA A 176 6.21 -24.60 7.37
CA ALA A 176 7.01 -25.82 7.27
C ALA A 176 8.52 -25.56 7.18
N ASN A 177 8.90 -24.43 6.58
CA ASN A 177 10.30 -24.07 6.42
C ASN A 177 10.80 -23.15 7.54
N PHE A 178 9.93 -22.54 8.36
CA PHE A 178 10.35 -21.52 9.33
C PHE A 178 11.30 -22.13 10.35
N ASP A 179 12.32 -21.36 10.72
CA ASP A 179 13.33 -21.81 11.69
C ASP A 179 13.36 -20.99 12.98
N GLU A 180 12.39 -20.09 13.15
CA GLU A 180 12.15 -19.35 14.38
C GLU A 180 10.67 -19.02 14.50
N GLY A 181 10.03 -19.57 15.53
CA GLY A 181 8.61 -19.30 15.80
C GLY A 181 7.66 -19.71 14.67
N PRO A 182 6.36 -19.46 14.85
CA PRO A 182 5.33 -19.80 13.87
C PRO A 182 5.02 -18.68 12.86
N ASP A 183 5.63 -17.50 13.04
CA ASP A 183 5.24 -16.25 12.36
C ASP A 183 6.25 -15.87 11.28
N ALA A 184 5.76 -15.46 10.11
CA ALA A 184 6.63 -15.18 8.97
C ALA A 184 7.51 -13.94 9.16
N GLY A 185 7.08 -12.93 9.92
CA GLY A 185 7.94 -11.82 10.36
C GLY A 185 8.55 -10.97 9.23
N HIS A 186 7.82 -10.77 8.13
CA HIS A 186 8.28 -9.95 7.00
C HIS A 186 8.34 -8.46 7.35
N THR A 187 9.30 -7.75 6.75
CA THR A 187 9.45 -6.29 6.93
C THR A 187 9.32 -5.56 5.60
N PHE A 188 8.51 -4.50 5.57
CA PHE A 188 8.32 -3.62 4.43
C PHE A 188 8.49 -2.18 4.90
N ASP A 189 9.41 -1.44 4.29
CA ASP A 189 9.76 -0.10 4.78
C ASP A 189 10.13 0.87 3.66
N ASP A 190 9.72 2.13 3.75
CA ASP A 190 10.11 3.19 2.79
C ASP A 190 9.82 2.81 1.33
N LEU A 191 8.56 2.47 1.06
CA LEU A 191 8.10 2.08 -0.29
C LEU A 191 7.17 3.15 -0.86
N TYR A 192 7.34 3.44 -2.16
CA TYR A 192 6.38 4.24 -2.92
C TYR A 192 5.70 3.38 -3.99
N ILE A 193 4.45 3.01 -3.74
CA ILE A 193 3.68 2.13 -4.61
C ILE A 193 2.65 2.97 -5.35
N PHE A 194 2.63 2.91 -6.68
CA PHE A 194 1.72 3.74 -7.44
C PHE A 194 1.24 3.11 -8.74
N GLN A 195 0.08 3.56 -9.21
CA GLN A 195 -0.47 3.21 -10.53
C GLN A 195 -0.63 1.70 -10.77
N THR A 196 -0.85 0.91 -9.73
CA THR A 196 -1.30 -0.47 -9.86
C THR A 196 -2.76 -0.49 -10.30
N ARG A 197 -3.11 -1.47 -11.14
CA ARG A 197 -4.51 -1.70 -11.54
C ARG A 197 -5.30 -2.47 -10.48
N GLN A 198 -4.59 -3.24 -9.66
CA GLN A 198 -5.09 -3.89 -8.46
C GLN A 198 -4.55 -3.21 -7.19
N HIS A 199 -4.65 -3.90 -6.05
CA HIS A 199 -4.20 -3.42 -4.74
C HIS A 199 -2.75 -2.93 -4.76
N GLY A 200 -2.47 -1.86 -4.00
CA GLY A 200 -1.11 -1.37 -3.84
C GLY A 200 -0.29 -2.32 -2.98
N PHE A 201 -0.77 -2.56 -1.75
CA PHE A 201 -0.10 -3.41 -0.77
C PHE A 201 -1.08 -4.45 -0.23
N HIS A 202 -0.85 -5.72 -0.54
CA HIS A 202 -1.72 -6.81 -0.12
C HIS A 202 -0.90 -7.90 0.58
N ILE A 203 -1.28 -8.18 1.82
CA ILE A 203 -0.74 -9.31 2.57
C ILE A 203 -1.88 -10.15 3.14
N THR A 204 -1.75 -11.47 3.01
CA THR A 204 -2.76 -12.45 3.43
C THR A 204 -2.10 -13.76 3.82
N GLY A 205 -2.91 -14.69 4.34
CA GLY A 205 -2.51 -16.06 4.64
C GLY A 205 -2.38 -16.35 6.13
N SER A 206 -2.61 -17.62 6.50
CA SER A 206 -2.74 -18.06 7.89
C SER A 206 -1.44 -17.97 8.72
N ARG A 207 -0.28 -17.90 8.04
CA ARG A 207 1.07 -17.81 8.60
C ARG A 207 1.73 -16.46 8.36
N MET A 208 1.08 -15.58 7.60
CA MET A 208 1.46 -14.18 7.48
C MET A 208 1.15 -13.47 8.80
N ARG A 209 2.15 -13.28 9.65
CA ARG A 209 2.01 -12.70 11.00
C ARG A 209 3.27 -11.97 11.41
N ALA A 210 3.14 -11.10 12.40
CA ALA A 210 4.24 -10.30 12.94
C ALA A 210 4.92 -9.40 11.89
N SER A 211 4.20 -9.06 10.81
CA SER A 211 4.73 -8.20 9.76
C SER A 211 4.96 -6.78 10.29
N LYS A 212 6.10 -6.19 9.91
CA LYS A 212 6.49 -4.81 10.22
C LYS A 212 6.33 -3.98 8.95
N ILE A 213 5.43 -3.01 8.96
CA ILE A 213 5.06 -2.24 7.77
C ILE A 213 5.17 -0.76 8.11
N SER A 214 6.10 -0.05 7.50
CA SER A 214 6.32 1.36 7.86
C SER A 214 6.70 2.27 6.71
N ARG A 215 6.29 3.54 6.79
CA ARG A 215 6.72 4.59 5.83
C ARG A 215 6.39 4.24 4.38
N ILE A 216 5.24 3.61 4.15
CA ILE A 216 4.79 3.23 2.80
C ILE A 216 3.76 4.25 2.33
N ARG A 217 3.98 4.81 1.13
CA ARG A 217 2.95 5.58 0.40
C ARG A 217 2.40 4.74 -0.73
N VAL A 218 1.09 4.51 -0.71
CA VAL A 218 0.33 3.94 -1.82
C VAL A 218 -0.46 5.05 -2.50
N TYR A 219 -0.36 5.17 -3.82
CA TYR A 219 -0.98 6.28 -4.55
C TYR A 219 -1.60 5.87 -5.89
N ASN A 220 -2.83 6.32 -6.12
CA ASN A 220 -3.52 6.20 -7.40
C ASN A 220 -3.59 4.74 -7.88
N VAL A 221 -4.16 3.88 -7.05
CA VAL A 221 -4.34 2.45 -7.35
C VAL A 221 -5.78 2.16 -7.77
N GLY A 222 -5.95 1.19 -8.67
CA GLY A 222 -7.24 0.76 -9.21
C GLY A 222 -7.91 1.71 -10.20
N GLU A 223 -8.65 1.15 -11.15
CA GLU A 223 -9.36 1.92 -12.16
C GLU A 223 -10.76 2.27 -11.66
N GLU A 224 -11.06 3.56 -11.59
CA GLU A 224 -12.34 4.09 -11.12
C GLU A 224 -13.52 3.50 -11.91
N GLY A 225 -14.54 3.04 -11.18
CA GLY A 225 -15.73 2.41 -11.77
C GLY A 225 -15.47 1.04 -12.42
N VAL A 226 -14.22 0.55 -12.41
CA VAL A 226 -13.84 -0.73 -13.06
C VAL A 226 -13.31 -1.73 -12.04
N THR A 227 -12.33 -1.35 -11.21
CA THR A 227 -11.77 -2.22 -10.18
C THR A 227 -11.97 -1.63 -8.79
N VAL A 228 -12.09 -2.48 -7.78
CA VAL A 228 -12.05 -2.08 -6.36
C VAL A 228 -10.67 -2.43 -5.83
N ALA A 229 -9.73 -1.49 -5.94
CA ALA A 229 -8.37 -1.66 -5.45
C ALA A 229 -8.14 -0.85 -4.20
N HIS A 230 -7.97 -1.54 -3.07
CA HIS A 230 -7.49 -0.93 -1.83
C HIS A 230 -6.03 -0.49 -1.92
N GLY A 231 -5.70 0.61 -1.24
CA GLY A 231 -4.30 1.00 -1.07
C GLY A 231 -3.55 -0.04 -0.25
N PHE A 232 -4.06 -0.32 0.94
CA PHE A 232 -3.61 -1.42 1.80
C PHE A 232 -4.75 -2.41 2.01
N LEU A 233 -4.54 -3.67 1.63
CA LEU A 233 -5.37 -4.81 1.99
C LEU A 233 -4.59 -5.69 2.98
N ILE A 234 -4.96 -5.59 4.26
CA ILE A 234 -4.33 -6.32 5.36
C ILE A 234 -5.27 -7.45 5.79
N ASP A 235 -5.12 -8.62 5.18
CA ASP A 235 -5.94 -9.83 5.39
C ASP A 235 -5.15 -10.91 6.15
N CYS A 236 -4.45 -10.49 7.19
CA CYS A 236 -3.67 -11.37 8.03
C CYS A 236 -3.55 -10.79 9.45
N PRO A 237 -3.32 -11.62 10.48
CA PRO A 237 -3.32 -11.12 11.84
C PRO A 237 -1.95 -10.65 12.33
N ASP A 238 -1.94 -9.99 13.48
CA ASP A 238 -0.75 -9.73 14.30
C ASP A 238 0.32 -8.84 13.63
N GLY A 239 -0.09 -7.94 12.72
CA GLY A 239 0.79 -6.98 12.06
C GLY A 239 0.94 -5.64 12.81
N PHE A 240 2.07 -4.98 12.56
CA PHE A 240 2.38 -3.62 13.04
C PHE A 240 2.57 -2.68 11.84
N VAL A 241 1.74 -1.65 11.77
CA VAL A 241 1.69 -0.69 10.67
C VAL A 241 1.90 0.72 11.20
N SER A 242 2.87 1.47 10.68
CA SER A 242 3.09 2.84 11.13
C SER A 242 3.53 3.79 10.03
N GLU A 243 3.08 5.05 10.10
CA GLU A 243 3.51 6.11 9.16
C GLU A 243 3.22 5.74 7.69
N CYS A 244 2.15 4.98 7.46
CA CYS A 244 1.72 4.59 6.13
C CYS A 244 0.61 5.51 5.63
N GLU A 245 0.62 5.82 4.35
CA GLU A 245 -0.41 6.65 3.72
C GLU A 245 -0.95 6.04 2.43
N SER A 246 -2.26 6.21 2.23
CA SER A 246 -2.97 5.74 1.05
C SER A 246 -3.76 6.89 0.44
N GLY A 247 -3.46 7.21 -0.82
CA GLY A 247 -4.07 8.30 -1.56
C GLY A 247 -4.72 7.86 -2.87
N SER A 248 -5.93 8.33 -3.15
CA SER A 248 -6.58 8.13 -4.46
C SER A 248 -6.79 6.67 -4.88
N SER A 249 -7.19 5.81 -3.95
CA SER A 249 -7.51 4.40 -4.21
C SER A 249 -8.92 4.26 -4.81
N SER A 250 -9.15 3.38 -5.79
CA SER A 250 -10.50 3.07 -6.29
C SER A 250 -11.32 2.18 -5.33
N GLY A 251 -10.66 1.59 -4.34
CA GLY A 251 -11.30 1.05 -3.15
C GLY A 251 -11.06 1.95 -1.94
N SER A 252 -11.09 1.36 -0.75
CA SER A 252 -10.71 2.01 0.50
C SER A 252 -9.20 2.24 0.62
N GLY A 253 -8.77 3.28 1.33
CA GLY A 253 -7.36 3.51 1.53
C GLY A 253 -6.71 2.41 2.38
N PHE A 254 -7.37 2.01 3.47
CA PHE A 254 -7.03 0.83 4.27
C PHE A 254 -8.25 -0.09 4.41
N TYR A 255 -8.10 -1.34 3.96
CA TYR A 255 -9.05 -2.42 4.20
C TYR A 255 -8.40 -3.45 5.12
N VAL A 256 -8.87 -3.50 6.37
CA VAL A 256 -8.30 -4.35 7.42
C VAL A 256 -9.22 -5.53 7.68
N ASP A 257 -8.88 -6.66 7.06
CA ASP A 257 -9.60 -7.94 7.16
C ASP A 257 -8.87 -9.01 7.99
N GLY A 258 -7.79 -8.60 8.65
CA GLY A 258 -7.05 -9.41 9.62
C GLY A 258 -7.28 -8.96 11.06
N THR A 259 -7.32 -9.90 12.00
CA THR A 259 -7.50 -9.60 13.43
C THR A 259 -6.22 -9.12 14.09
N ASN A 260 -6.32 -8.34 15.17
CA ASN A 260 -5.16 -7.99 16.02
C ASN A 260 -4.03 -7.26 15.28
N ASN A 261 -4.40 -6.36 14.37
CA ASN A 261 -3.44 -5.46 13.71
C ASN A 261 -3.35 -4.12 14.44
N HIS A 262 -2.15 -3.55 14.45
CA HIS A 262 -1.80 -2.33 15.20
C HIS A 262 -1.40 -1.24 14.21
N PHE A 263 -2.15 -0.14 14.14
CA PHE A 263 -1.91 0.98 13.25
C PHE A 263 -1.59 2.26 14.02
N VAL A 264 -0.52 2.96 13.64
CA VAL A 264 -0.10 4.20 14.30
C VAL A 264 0.32 5.25 13.27
N ASN A 265 -0.19 6.48 13.37
CA ASN A 265 0.19 7.59 12.48
C ASN A 265 -0.04 7.31 10.99
N CYS A 266 -1.12 6.60 10.65
CA CYS A 266 -1.44 6.26 9.26
C CYS A 266 -2.54 7.18 8.71
N LYS A 267 -2.49 7.47 7.41
CA LYS A 267 -3.42 8.42 6.76
C LYS A 267 -4.04 7.88 5.49
N SER A 268 -5.36 7.95 5.38
CA SER A 268 -6.12 7.66 4.18
C SER A 268 -6.70 8.93 3.58
N TRP A 269 -6.61 9.11 2.26
CA TRP A 269 -7.17 10.29 1.61
C TRP A 269 -7.67 10.06 0.18
N TYR A 270 -8.77 10.74 -0.19
CA TYR A 270 -9.37 10.69 -1.52
C TYR A 270 -9.64 9.26 -2.03
N SER A 271 -10.01 8.34 -1.15
CA SER A 271 -10.44 7.00 -1.54
C SER A 271 -11.86 7.04 -2.12
N ASP A 272 -12.14 6.21 -3.14
CA ASP A 272 -13.49 6.07 -3.71
C ASP A 272 -14.47 5.35 -2.78
N LEU A 273 -13.92 4.57 -1.84
CA LEU A 273 -14.69 4.02 -0.73
C LEU A 273 -14.26 4.70 0.58
N SER A 274 -14.61 4.07 1.70
CA SER A 274 -14.26 4.60 3.02
C SER A 274 -12.75 4.72 3.21
N GLY A 275 -12.29 5.71 3.98
CA GLY A 275 -10.87 5.89 4.26
C GLY A 275 -10.27 4.65 4.96
N TRP A 276 -10.98 4.16 5.97
CA TRP A 276 -10.70 2.92 6.70
C TRP A 276 -11.92 2.01 6.68
N GLN A 277 -11.72 0.75 6.31
CA GLN A 277 -12.66 -0.34 6.56
C GLN A 277 -12.08 -1.31 7.57
N ILE A 278 -12.66 -1.35 8.77
CA ILE A 278 -12.22 -2.17 9.89
C ILE A 278 -13.19 -3.35 10.02
N ARG A 279 -12.78 -4.51 9.50
CA ARG A 279 -13.65 -5.67 9.30
C ARG A 279 -13.45 -6.79 10.32
N LYS A 280 -12.28 -6.87 10.95
CA LYS A 280 -11.97 -7.87 11.98
C LYS A 280 -11.63 -7.30 13.36
N PRO A 281 -11.91 -8.07 14.43
CA PRO A 281 -11.73 -7.63 15.80
C PRO A 281 -10.26 -7.62 16.24
N ARG A 282 -10.06 -7.05 17.43
CA ARG A 282 -8.82 -6.89 18.19
C ARG A 282 -7.83 -5.89 17.60
N GLY A 283 -8.23 -5.14 16.57
CA GLY A 283 -7.42 -4.07 16.01
C GLY A 283 -7.25 -2.89 16.97
N GLN A 284 -6.09 -2.26 16.91
CA GLN A 284 -5.73 -1.06 17.66
C GLN A 284 -5.26 0.01 16.67
N TYR A 285 -5.79 1.21 16.80
CA TYR A 285 -5.52 2.31 15.87
C TYR A 285 -5.25 3.58 16.69
N ALA A 286 -4.12 4.23 16.46
CA ALA A 286 -3.73 5.44 17.19
C ALA A 286 -3.28 6.53 16.22
N ALA A 287 -3.77 7.76 16.43
CA ALA A 287 -3.39 8.93 15.64
C ALA A 287 -3.51 8.69 14.12
N CYS A 288 -4.54 7.93 13.71
CA CYS A 288 -4.80 7.65 12.31
C CYS A 288 -5.83 8.64 11.75
N GLU A 289 -5.74 8.92 10.46
CA GLU A 289 -6.59 9.92 9.81
C GLU A 289 -7.28 9.34 8.58
N ALA A 290 -8.52 9.76 8.35
CA ALA A 290 -9.23 9.63 7.08
C ALA A 290 -9.74 10.98 6.63
N GLN A 291 -9.27 11.43 5.48
CA GLN A 291 -9.54 12.75 4.94
C GLN A 291 -10.15 12.69 3.53
N ASP A 292 -11.19 13.47 3.24
CA ASP A 292 -11.72 13.68 1.88
C ASP A 292 -12.02 12.36 1.13
N ASN A 293 -12.46 11.30 1.83
CA ASN A 293 -12.85 10.06 1.18
C ASN A 293 -14.31 10.13 0.71
N GLN A 294 -14.62 9.45 -0.39
CA GLN A 294 -15.97 9.49 -0.97
C GLN A 294 -17.03 8.85 -0.07
N GLU A 295 -16.69 7.83 0.71
CA GLU A 295 -17.61 7.28 1.72
C GLU A 295 -17.25 7.76 3.14
N HIS A 296 -17.29 6.87 4.14
CA HIS A 296 -17.00 7.16 5.53
C HIS A 296 -15.52 7.46 5.76
N GLY A 297 -15.21 8.18 6.84
CA GLY A 297 -13.84 8.24 7.32
C GLY A 297 -13.38 6.87 7.84
N PHE A 298 -14.09 6.36 8.84
CA PHE A 298 -13.88 5.04 9.43
C PHE A 298 -15.18 4.24 9.42
N TYR A 299 -15.21 3.14 8.68
CA TYR A 299 -16.31 2.19 8.66
C TYR A 299 -15.95 0.96 9.52
N ILE A 300 -16.61 0.83 10.67
CA ILE A 300 -16.22 -0.12 11.73
C ILE A 300 -17.34 -1.12 11.96
N THR A 301 -17.19 -2.36 11.47
CA THR A 301 -18.27 -3.36 11.47
C THR A 301 -18.02 -4.52 12.43
N THR A 302 -17.16 -4.33 13.43
CA THR A 302 -16.64 -5.39 14.27
C THR A 302 -16.10 -4.86 15.59
N GLY A 303 -16.02 -5.73 16.59
CA GLY A 303 -15.29 -5.47 17.82
C GLY A 303 -14.98 -6.75 18.59
N PRO A 304 -14.13 -6.69 19.64
CA PRO A 304 -13.59 -5.47 20.25
C PRO A 304 -12.54 -4.77 19.38
N VAL A 305 -12.56 -3.44 19.30
CA VAL A 305 -11.59 -2.62 18.56
C VAL A 305 -11.39 -1.31 19.32
N SER A 306 -10.18 -0.75 19.31
CA SER A 306 -9.88 0.56 19.91
C SER A 306 -9.26 1.54 18.90
N LEU A 307 -9.86 2.73 18.78
CA LEU A 307 -9.31 3.88 18.08
C LEU A 307 -9.03 4.98 19.11
N VAL A 308 -7.82 5.55 19.09
CA VAL A 308 -7.41 6.60 20.03
C VAL A 308 -6.80 7.76 19.28
N GLY A 309 -7.33 8.97 19.47
CA GLY A 309 -6.80 10.17 18.81
C GLY A 309 -6.91 10.15 17.28
N CYS A 310 -7.85 9.39 16.72
CA CYS A 310 -8.06 9.32 15.28
C CYS A 310 -8.90 10.50 14.77
N HIS A 311 -8.65 10.92 13.53
CA HIS A 311 -9.30 12.08 12.90
C HIS A 311 -10.09 11.67 11.65
N ALA A 312 -11.37 12.03 11.60
CA ALA A 312 -12.19 11.93 10.40
C ALA A 312 -12.49 13.34 9.86
N ASP A 313 -11.82 13.70 8.78
CA ASP A 313 -11.83 15.05 8.22
C ASP A 313 -12.53 15.05 6.85
N SER A 314 -13.68 15.71 6.75
CA SER A 314 -14.28 16.06 5.45
C SER A 314 -14.62 14.88 4.54
N ASN A 315 -15.03 13.75 5.11
CA ASN A 315 -15.45 12.57 4.34
C ASN A 315 -16.85 12.78 3.73
N SER A 316 -17.38 11.79 2.99
CA SER A 316 -18.50 11.99 2.06
C SER A 316 -18.13 12.92 0.89
N TRP A 317 -16.84 12.91 0.50
CA TRP A 317 -16.30 13.80 -0.50
C TRP A 317 -16.69 13.39 -1.92
N HIS A 318 -17.62 14.10 -2.55
CA HIS A 318 -18.03 13.85 -3.93
C HIS A 318 -17.90 15.12 -4.75
N GLY A 319 -16.80 15.26 -5.51
CA GLY A 319 -16.47 16.51 -6.22
C GLY A 319 -17.55 17.05 -7.16
N ASP A 320 -18.40 16.18 -7.74
CA ASP A 320 -19.42 16.58 -8.73
C ASP A 320 -20.87 16.47 -8.21
N THR A 321 -21.11 15.76 -7.10
CA THR A 321 -22.45 15.48 -6.56
C THR A 321 -22.43 15.55 -5.04
N PRO A 322 -22.40 16.75 -4.45
CA PRO A 322 -22.33 16.90 -3.01
C PRO A 322 -23.52 16.21 -2.34
N ALA A 323 -23.23 15.16 -1.59
CA ALA A 323 -24.22 14.40 -0.84
C ALA A 323 -23.67 14.11 0.55
N ALA A 324 -24.46 14.43 1.57
CA ALA A 324 -24.12 14.16 2.96
C ALA A 324 -24.62 12.77 3.38
N ASP A 325 -24.11 11.74 2.73
CA ASP A 325 -24.56 10.36 2.91
C ASP A 325 -23.69 9.58 3.89
N PHE A 326 -22.45 10.02 4.09
CA PHE A 326 -21.44 9.30 4.86
C PHE A 326 -20.91 10.09 6.05
N ASP A 327 -20.62 9.34 7.12
CA ASP A 327 -20.19 9.87 8.42
C ASP A 327 -18.67 9.83 8.60
N GLY A 328 -18.16 10.61 9.58
CA GLY A 328 -16.76 10.57 9.97
C GLY A 328 -16.38 9.21 10.55
N PHE A 329 -16.98 8.84 11.68
CA PHE A 329 -16.90 7.49 12.25
C PHE A 329 -18.26 6.81 12.15
N HIS A 330 -18.33 5.69 11.44
CA HIS A 330 -19.56 4.95 11.21
C HIS A 330 -19.49 3.54 11.81
N ILE A 331 -20.30 3.31 12.83
CA ILE A 331 -20.47 2.00 13.50
C ILE A 331 -21.90 1.53 13.23
N PRO A 332 -22.17 0.72 12.19
CA PRO A 332 -23.53 0.28 11.91
C PRO A 332 -23.98 -0.83 12.88
N TRP A 333 -23.03 -1.64 13.35
CA TRP A 333 -23.20 -2.69 14.34
C TRP A 333 -21.85 -3.08 14.94
N GLY A 334 -21.87 -3.92 15.98
CA GLY A 334 -20.67 -4.46 16.62
C GLY A 334 -20.76 -4.36 18.13
N ASN A 335 -19.75 -4.85 18.83
CA ASN A 335 -19.70 -4.76 20.28
C ASN A 335 -18.30 -4.43 20.80
N ARG A 336 -18.25 -3.70 21.92
CA ARG A 336 -16.97 -3.36 22.59
C ARG A 336 -16.02 -2.55 21.70
N ILE A 337 -16.58 -1.61 20.94
CA ILE A 337 -15.81 -0.64 20.15
C ILE A 337 -15.52 0.58 21.01
N GLN A 338 -14.26 1.03 21.03
CA GLN A 338 -13.83 2.20 21.77
C GLN A 338 -13.27 3.25 20.81
N LEU A 339 -13.85 4.44 20.82
CA LEU A 339 -13.34 5.63 20.14
C LEU A 339 -13.02 6.67 21.21
N ILE A 340 -11.74 6.89 21.51
CA ILE A 340 -11.30 7.73 22.64
C ILE A 340 -10.45 8.89 22.14
N GLY A 341 -10.85 10.12 22.46
CA GLY A 341 -10.16 11.33 21.99
C GLY A 341 -10.18 11.48 20.47
N CYS A 342 -11.13 10.85 19.77
CA CYS A 342 -11.25 10.97 18.33
C CYS A 342 -11.94 12.30 17.96
N SER A 343 -11.61 12.85 16.79
CA SER A 343 -12.19 14.10 16.29
C SER A 343 -12.80 13.90 14.90
N ALA A 344 -13.99 14.45 14.68
CA ALA A 344 -14.69 14.35 13.40
C ALA A 344 -15.18 15.73 12.95
N TYR A 345 -14.65 16.26 11.85
CA TYR A 345 -14.99 17.61 11.39
C TYR A 345 -15.04 17.70 9.86
N ASP A 346 -15.74 18.71 9.35
CA ASP A 346 -15.71 19.08 7.94
C ASP A 346 -15.12 20.48 7.81
N LYS A 347 -14.10 20.63 6.99
CA LYS A 347 -13.37 21.89 6.84
C LYS A 347 -14.11 22.95 6.00
N ASN A 348 -15.23 22.59 5.35
CA ASN A 348 -15.99 23.46 4.44
C ASN A 348 -15.09 24.20 3.42
N GLU A 349 -14.11 23.48 2.87
CA GLU A 349 -13.06 24.07 2.03
C GLU A 349 -13.68 24.81 0.84
N GLY A 350 -13.28 26.07 0.64
CA GLY A 350 -13.80 26.89 -0.44
C GLY A 350 -15.31 27.18 -0.35
N GLN A 351 -15.91 27.07 0.85
CA GLN A 351 -17.36 27.24 1.07
C GLN A 351 -18.22 26.23 0.30
N ARG A 352 -17.70 25.02 0.07
CA ARG A 352 -18.40 23.95 -0.66
C ARG A 352 -19.64 23.39 0.07
N GLY A 353 -19.84 23.79 1.33
CA GLY A 353 -20.79 23.21 2.25
C GLY A 353 -20.20 22.00 2.99
N ASN A 354 -20.83 21.64 4.10
CA ASN A 354 -20.42 20.49 4.90
C ASN A 354 -21.05 19.22 4.31
N TRP A 355 -20.25 18.19 4.06
CA TRP A 355 -20.69 16.95 3.41
C TRP A 355 -20.54 15.74 4.34
N GLN A 356 -19.62 15.75 5.30
CA GLN A 356 -19.59 14.70 6.31
C GLN A 356 -20.87 14.76 7.17
N ARG A 357 -21.73 13.73 7.08
CA ARG A 357 -23.09 13.75 7.62
C ARG A 357 -23.13 13.89 9.14
N TYR A 358 -22.66 12.85 9.83
CA TYR A 358 -22.45 12.88 11.27
C TYR A 358 -20.96 12.82 11.59
N GLY A 359 -20.55 13.44 12.70
CA GLY A 359 -19.22 13.18 13.25
C GLY A 359 -19.07 11.72 13.67
N PHE A 360 -20.02 11.24 14.48
CA PHE A 360 -20.09 9.86 14.96
C PHE A 360 -21.48 9.26 14.75
N PHE A 361 -21.57 8.19 13.97
CA PHE A 361 -22.80 7.42 13.79
C PHE A 361 -22.74 6.07 14.52
N VAL A 362 -23.80 5.76 15.27
CA VAL A 362 -23.95 4.51 16.04
C VAL A 362 -25.29 3.85 15.74
N GLY A 363 -25.25 2.73 15.01
CA GLY A 363 -26.42 1.94 14.65
C GLY A 363 -27.03 1.19 15.83
N SER A 364 -28.31 0.82 15.71
CA SER A 364 -29.09 0.16 16.78
C SER A 364 -28.52 -1.16 17.28
N SER A 365 -27.74 -1.84 16.44
CA SER A 365 -27.12 -3.14 16.76
C SER A 365 -25.73 -3.00 17.38
N ALA A 366 -25.25 -1.77 17.58
CA ALA A 366 -24.00 -1.51 18.29
C ALA A 366 -24.24 -1.55 19.81
N THR A 367 -23.44 -2.30 20.54
CA THR A 367 -23.60 -2.49 22.00
C THR A 367 -22.28 -2.43 22.75
N SER A 368 -22.29 -1.99 24.02
CA SER A 368 -21.08 -1.87 24.83
C SER A 368 -19.99 -1.00 24.19
N CYS A 369 -20.38 -0.01 23.40
CA CYS A 369 -19.45 0.92 22.75
C CYS A 369 -19.15 2.10 23.68
N GLN A 370 -17.92 2.63 23.61
CA GLN A 370 -17.50 3.84 24.32
C GLN A 370 -16.98 4.85 23.30
N ILE A 371 -17.64 5.99 23.19
CA ILE A 371 -17.32 7.05 22.23
C ILE A 371 -17.13 8.33 23.01
N ILE A 372 -15.90 8.81 23.06
CA ILE A 372 -15.50 10.04 23.75
C ILE A 372 -14.68 10.84 22.75
N GLY A 373 -15.18 12.00 22.34
CA GLY A 373 -14.56 12.75 21.25
C GLY A 373 -15.10 14.16 21.04
N SER A 374 -14.72 14.76 19.92
CA SER A 374 -15.18 16.08 19.47
C SER A 374 -15.71 15.99 18.06
N ALA A 375 -16.72 16.80 17.75
CA ALA A 375 -17.21 16.95 16.39
C ALA A 375 -17.50 18.42 16.09
N ALA A 376 -17.21 18.85 14.86
CA ALA A 376 -17.46 20.21 14.40
C ALA A 376 -17.92 20.23 12.96
N ASP A 377 -18.77 21.18 12.60
CA ASP A 377 -19.08 21.47 11.18
C ASP A 377 -19.58 20.26 10.37
N ASN A 378 -20.19 19.25 10.98
CA ASN A 378 -20.78 18.13 10.23
C ASN A 378 -22.12 18.59 9.62
N ALA A 379 -22.51 18.01 8.49
CA ALA A 379 -23.65 18.45 7.70
C ALA A 379 -25.00 18.31 8.43
N VAL A 380 -25.13 17.32 9.31
CA VAL A 380 -26.36 17.06 10.07
C VAL A 380 -26.17 17.29 11.56
N ASP A 381 -25.28 16.55 12.21
CA ASP A 381 -25.05 16.68 13.66
C ASP A 381 -23.67 16.11 14.07
N ALA A 382 -23.23 16.40 15.28
CA ALA A 382 -22.07 15.77 15.90
C ALA A 382 -22.26 14.25 16.05
N VAL A 383 -23.48 13.81 16.38
CA VAL A 383 -23.79 12.40 16.67
C VAL A 383 -25.09 11.97 16.00
N GLY A 384 -25.12 10.76 15.43
CA GLY A 384 -26.30 10.17 14.81
C GLY A 384 -26.52 8.68 15.13
N GLY A 385 -27.71 8.19 14.80
CA GLY A 385 -28.09 6.78 14.94
C GLY A 385 -28.70 6.43 16.31
N SER A 386 -29.65 5.49 16.31
CA SER A 386 -30.41 5.11 17.53
C SER A 386 -29.57 4.36 18.57
N GLY A 387 -28.43 3.80 18.18
CA GLY A 387 -27.48 3.21 19.11
C GLY A 387 -26.78 4.26 19.97
N ALA A 388 -26.71 5.52 19.52
CA ALA A 388 -26.04 6.59 20.25
C ALA A 388 -26.79 7.00 21.53
N THR A 389 -28.11 6.87 21.53
CA THR A 389 -28.97 7.16 22.70
C THR A 389 -29.29 5.92 23.55
N SER A 390 -28.77 4.75 23.16
CA SER A 390 -29.00 3.50 23.88
C SER A 390 -28.19 3.46 25.17
N ALA A 391 -28.83 3.05 26.28
CA ALA A 391 -28.14 2.81 27.56
C ALA A 391 -27.09 1.68 27.49
N ALA A 392 -27.05 0.90 26.39
CA ALA A 392 -26.02 -0.10 26.15
C ALA A 392 -24.66 0.52 25.75
N ASN A 393 -24.62 1.81 25.41
CA ASN A 393 -23.44 2.52 24.94
C ASN A 393 -23.17 3.78 25.78
N LEU A 394 -21.91 4.17 25.86
CA LEU A 394 -21.48 5.45 26.42
C LEU A 394 -21.07 6.36 25.27
N VAL A 395 -21.78 7.46 25.05
CA VAL A 395 -21.47 8.45 24.01
C VAL A 395 -21.36 9.83 24.64
N MET A 396 -20.17 10.42 24.55
CA MET A 396 -19.81 11.72 25.09
C MET A 396 -19.03 12.51 24.02
N VAL A 397 -19.76 13.28 23.22
CA VAL A 397 -19.18 14.06 22.11
C VAL A 397 -19.37 15.54 22.39
N THR A 398 -18.29 16.31 22.36
CA THR A 398 -18.37 17.78 22.40
C THR A 398 -18.63 18.29 20.99
N ALA A 399 -19.77 18.94 20.79
CA ALA A 399 -20.13 19.58 19.53
C ALA A 399 -19.65 21.03 19.52
N ASN A 400 -18.87 21.41 18.51
CA ASN A 400 -18.55 22.81 18.20
C ASN A 400 -19.31 23.20 16.93
N THR A 401 -19.99 24.35 16.97
CA THR A 401 -20.76 24.90 15.85
C THR A 401 -19.91 25.76 14.94
#